data_AF-A0A9W6FRF1-F1
#
_entry.id   AF-A0A9W6FRF1-F1
#
_cell.length_a   1.000
_cell.length_b   1.000
_cell.length_c   1.000
_cell.angle_alpha   90.00
_cell.angle_beta   90.00
_cell.angle_gamma   90.00
#
_symmetry.space_group_name_H-M   'P 1'
#
loop_
_entity.id
_entity.type
_entity.pdbx_description
1 polymer ?
#
loop_
_entity_poly.entity_id
_entity_poly.type
_entity_poly.pdbx_seq_one_letter_code
_entity_poly.pdbx_strand_id
1 'polypeptide(L)'
;MTQFRELPVFRYVEEVASPNPTPGGGSVAALCGALGAALSAMVAGITLKREKFKDAWNSMEKVKGEAEELSEIFLRLAEDDSKAYLRVLAAYGLPKGTEAEKAARQANLQEAFKKAAEVPLQTLRVVERLMRGVEKTIKEGNPNALNDAGAAAYIARAAGIIALQNIRTNLFNIRDASFVREYEEETRELMENIDGLFSRADAMVRERLP
;
A
#
# COMPACT_ATOMS: atom_id res chain seq x y z
N MET A 1 -11.76 8.12 -17.41
CA MET A 1 -11.64 8.26 -15.94
C MET A 1 -10.39 9.07 -15.67
N THR A 2 -10.49 10.13 -14.89
CA THR A 2 -9.33 10.93 -14.48
C THR A 2 -8.40 10.03 -13.66
N GLN A 3 -7.11 10.05 -13.98
CA GLN A 3 -6.10 9.28 -13.25
C GLN A 3 -5.89 9.93 -11.88
N PHE A 4 -5.98 9.17 -10.78
CA PHE A 4 -5.89 9.75 -9.43
C PHE A 4 -4.58 10.48 -9.20
N ARG A 5 -3.50 10.03 -9.84
CA ARG A 5 -2.18 10.66 -9.78
C ARG A 5 -2.12 12.07 -10.38
N GLU A 6 -3.13 12.47 -11.16
CA GLU A 6 -3.22 13.80 -11.77
C GLU A 6 -4.17 14.73 -10.99
N LEU A 7 -4.86 14.21 -9.98
CA LEU A 7 -5.79 15.02 -9.18
C LEU A 7 -5.03 15.90 -8.18
N PRO A 8 -5.46 17.16 -8.00
CA PRO A 8 -5.10 17.90 -6.81
C PRO A 8 -5.54 17.13 -5.56
N VAL A 9 -4.74 17.19 -4.49
CA VAL A 9 -5.01 16.46 -3.23
C VAL A 9 -6.44 16.74 -2.71
N PHE A 10 -6.89 18.00 -2.76
CA PHE A 10 -8.25 18.34 -2.31
C PHE A 10 -9.34 17.63 -3.13
N ARG A 11 -9.13 17.44 -4.44
CA ARG A 11 -10.06 16.70 -5.31
C ARG A 11 -10.08 15.22 -4.97
N TYR A 12 -8.91 14.61 -4.75
CA TYR A 12 -8.86 13.20 -4.33
C TYR A 12 -9.62 12.98 -3.02
N VAL A 13 -9.46 13.89 -2.04
CA VAL A 13 -10.20 13.83 -0.77
C VAL A 13 -11.71 13.99 -0.97
N GLU A 14 -12.16 14.90 -1.85
CA GLU A 14 -13.59 15.02 -2.21
C GLU A 14 -14.14 13.74 -2.86
N GLU A 15 -13.38 13.11 -3.75
CA GLU A 15 -13.78 11.85 -4.40
C GLU A 15 -13.89 10.70 -3.39
N VAL A 16 -12.94 10.57 -2.44
CA VAL A 16 -13.02 9.58 -1.34
C VAL A 16 -14.23 9.82 -0.44
N ALA A 17 -14.60 11.07 -0.20
CA ALA A 17 -15.77 11.43 0.62
C ALA A 17 -17.11 11.29 -0.13
N SER A 18 -17.08 11.07 -1.45
CA SER A 18 -18.26 10.99 -2.30
C SER A 18 -19.04 9.68 -2.09
N PRO A 19 -20.32 9.60 -2.50
CA PRO A 19 -21.08 8.35 -2.48
C PRO A 19 -20.71 7.41 -3.64
N ASN A 20 -19.72 7.75 -4.46
CA ASN A 20 -19.28 6.91 -5.56
C ASN A 20 -18.59 5.64 -5.03
N PRO A 21 -18.64 4.53 -5.76
CA PRO A 21 -18.02 3.27 -5.33
C PRO A 21 -16.48 3.32 -5.27
N THR A 22 -15.85 4.32 -5.89
CA THR A 22 -14.39 4.47 -5.97
C THR A 22 -14.03 5.97 -6.01
N PRO A 23 -12.90 6.39 -5.44
CA PRO A 23 -11.90 5.60 -4.72
C PRO A 23 -12.36 5.15 -3.32
N GLY A 24 -11.88 3.99 -2.87
CA GLY A 24 -12.20 3.40 -1.56
C GLY A 24 -10.96 3.18 -0.68
N GLY A 25 -11.13 2.36 0.36
CA GLY A 25 -10.07 2.10 1.36
C GLY A 25 -8.78 1.52 0.79
N GLY A 26 -8.84 0.64 -0.21
CA GLY A 26 -7.64 0.10 -0.87
C GLY A 26 -6.85 1.18 -1.61
N SER A 27 -7.54 2.06 -2.35
CA SER A 27 -6.95 3.25 -2.97
C SER A 27 -6.26 4.16 -1.95
N VAL A 28 -6.92 4.43 -0.82
CA VAL A 28 -6.36 5.23 0.27
C VAL A 28 -5.14 4.55 0.91
N ALA A 29 -5.16 3.23 1.10
CA ALA A 29 -4.01 2.48 1.61
C ALA A 29 -2.78 2.66 0.71
N ALA A 30 -2.97 2.54 -0.59
CA ALA A 30 -1.90 2.75 -1.56
C ALA A 30 -1.41 4.21 -1.53
N LEU A 31 -2.29 5.21 -1.45
CA LEU A 31 -1.88 6.61 -1.29
C LEU A 31 -1.08 6.85 0.00
N CYS A 32 -1.46 6.24 1.12
CA CYS A 32 -0.67 6.28 2.36
C CYS A 32 0.74 5.69 2.16
N GLY A 33 0.85 4.59 1.41
CA GLY A 33 2.13 4.03 0.99
C GLY A 33 2.97 5.00 0.16
N ALA A 34 2.36 5.68 -0.82
CA ALA A 34 3.04 6.68 -1.65
C ALA A 34 3.59 7.85 -0.81
N LEU A 35 2.78 8.35 0.14
CA LEU A 35 3.21 9.39 1.07
C LEU A 35 4.34 8.92 1.99
N GLY A 36 4.31 7.67 2.45
CA GLY A 36 5.39 7.07 3.25
C GLY A 36 6.69 6.96 2.46
N ALA A 37 6.60 6.55 1.20
CA ALA A 37 7.73 6.51 0.29
C ALA A 37 8.30 7.91 0.02
N ALA A 38 7.44 8.91 -0.22
CA ALA A 38 7.87 10.29 -0.41
C ALA A 38 8.62 10.86 0.81
N LEU A 39 8.13 10.59 2.04
CA LEU A 39 8.82 10.99 3.27
C LEU A 39 10.18 10.30 3.42
N SER A 40 10.26 8.99 3.13
CA SER A 40 11.51 8.24 3.15
C SER A 40 12.54 8.81 2.15
N ALA A 41 12.10 9.10 0.92
CA ALA A 41 12.94 9.74 -0.10
C ALA A 41 13.40 11.15 0.33
N MET A 42 12.52 11.92 0.95
CA MET A 42 12.84 13.25 1.48
C MET A 42 13.93 13.17 2.56
N VAL A 43 13.80 12.27 3.55
CA VAL A 43 14.79 12.11 4.62
C VAL A 43 16.14 11.66 4.06
N ALA A 44 16.14 10.70 3.13
CA ALA A 44 17.36 10.28 2.43
C ALA A 44 18.00 11.47 1.68
N GLY A 45 17.22 12.26 0.95
CA GLY A 45 17.69 13.45 0.24
C GLY A 45 18.24 14.55 1.15
N ILE A 46 17.63 14.79 2.31
CA ILE A 46 18.13 15.72 3.33
C ILE A 46 19.49 15.23 3.87
N THR A 47 19.65 13.92 4.04
CA THR A 47 20.88 13.30 4.54
C THR A 47 22.03 13.43 3.54
N LEU A 48 21.76 13.18 2.25
CA LEU A 48 22.73 13.29 1.16
C LEU A 48 23.29 14.71 0.98
N LYS A 49 22.55 15.74 1.39
CA LYS A 49 23.00 17.15 1.33
C LYS A 49 23.99 17.55 2.42
N ARG A 50 24.37 16.64 3.32
CA ARG A 50 25.20 16.95 4.49
C ARG A 50 26.45 16.07 4.51
N GLU A 51 27.61 16.73 4.38
CA GLU A 51 28.92 16.08 4.35
C GLU A 51 29.23 15.25 5.60
N LYS A 52 28.73 15.65 6.77
CA LYS A 52 28.89 14.88 8.02
C LYS A 52 28.24 13.48 7.99
N PHE A 53 27.40 13.18 6.99
CA PHE A 53 26.77 11.87 6.80
C PHE A 53 27.33 11.11 5.59
N LYS A 54 28.54 11.44 5.12
CA LYS A 54 29.20 10.78 3.97
C LYS A 54 29.20 9.26 4.05
N ASP A 55 29.42 8.70 5.24
CA ASP A 55 29.43 7.25 5.45
C ASP A 55 28.07 6.58 5.14
N ALA A 56 26.96 7.33 5.24
CA ALA A 56 25.61 6.86 4.94
C ALA A 56 25.18 7.11 3.48
N TRP A 57 25.96 7.86 2.68
CA TRP A 57 25.50 8.31 1.35
C TRP A 57 25.14 7.15 0.42
N ASN A 58 26.00 6.12 0.31
CA ASN A 58 25.71 4.95 -0.53
C ASN A 58 24.41 4.23 -0.12
N SER A 59 24.08 4.23 1.17
CA SER A 59 22.83 3.65 1.68
C SER A 59 21.64 4.54 1.34
N MET A 60 21.77 5.85 1.58
CA MET A 60 20.72 6.84 1.34
C MET A 60 20.42 7.06 -0.15
N GLU A 61 21.39 6.93 -1.05
CA GLU A 61 21.14 6.96 -2.50
C GLU A 61 20.23 5.80 -2.93
N LYS A 62 20.51 4.59 -2.43
CA LYS A 62 19.68 3.41 -2.70
C LYS A 62 18.28 3.57 -2.13
N VAL A 63 18.17 4.03 -0.88
CA VAL A 63 16.87 4.25 -0.23
C VAL A 63 16.08 5.32 -0.98
N LYS A 64 16.71 6.44 -1.37
CA LYS A 64 16.03 7.50 -2.13
C LYS A 64 15.49 6.96 -3.46
N GLY A 65 16.33 6.28 -4.24
CA GLY A 65 15.93 5.74 -5.54
C GLY A 65 14.81 4.71 -5.43
N GLU A 66 14.92 3.76 -4.49
CA GLU A 66 13.85 2.77 -4.25
C GLU A 66 12.57 3.45 -3.74
N ALA A 67 12.64 4.42 -2.84
CA ALA A 67 11.46 5.12 -2.34
C ALA A 67 10.75 5.94 -3.43
N GLU A 68 11.49 6.57 -4.34
CA GLU A 68 10.90 7.25 -5.51
C GLU A 68 10.19 6.25 -6.44
N GLU A 69 10.77 5.08 -6.69
CA GLU A 69 10.13 4.00 -7.46
C GLU A 69 8.86 3.47 -6.77
N LEU A 70 8.94 3.20 -5.46
CA LEU A 70 7.82 2.69 -4.67
C LEU A 70 6.66 3.68 -4.63
N SER A 71 6.94 4.99 -4.54
CA SER A 71 5.91 6.04 -4.62
C SER A 71 5.10 5.93 -5.91
N GLU A 72 5.76 5.78 -7.06
CA GLU A 72 5.11 5.60 -8.35
C GLU A 72 4.33 4.28 -8.45
N ILE A 73 4.84 3.20 -7.86
CA ILE A 73 4.12 1.92 -7.77
C ILE A 73 2.83 2.08 -6.97
N PHE A 74 2.89 2.72 -5.80
CA PHE A 74 1.73 2.95 -4.95
C PHE A 74 0.66 3.81 -5.64
N LEU A 75 1.04 4.86 -6.35
CA LEU A 75 0.08 5.67 -7.11
C LEU A 75 -0.65 4.86 -8.19
N ARG A 76 0.05 3.93 -8.87
CA ARG A 76 -0.59 3.00 -9.81
C ARG A 76 -1.54 2.03 -9.11
N LEU A 77 -1.11 1.46 -7.99
CA LEU A 77 -1.93 0.54 -7.18
C LEU A 77 -3.22 1.22 -6.70
N ALA A 78 -3.17 2.52 -6.37
CA ALA A 78 -4.35 3.27 -5.96
C ALA A 78 -5.43 3.33 -7.05
N GLU A 79 -5.02 3.43 -8.32
CA GLU A 79 -5.93 3.38 -9.47
C GLU A 79 -6.38 1.95 -9.77
N ASP A 80 -5.46 0.99 -9.69
CA ASP A 80 -5.73 -0.40 -10.00
C ASP A 80 -6.72 -1.02 -9.01
N ASP A 81 -6.71 -0.58 -7.75
CA ASP A 81 -7.69 -0.98 -6.73
C ASP A 81 -9.10 -0.56 -7.16
N SER A 82 -9.25 0.69 -7.60
CA SER A 82 -10.53 1.20 -8.10
C SER A 82 -10.97 0.49 -9.37
N LYS A 83 -10.06 0.23 -10.32
CA LYS A 83 -10.35 -0.55 -11.52
C LYS A 83 -10.78 -1.99 -11.18
N ALA A 84 -10.15 -2.61 -10.20
CA ALA A 84 -10.48 -3.96 -9.77
C ALA A 84 -11.86 -4.01 -9.10
N TYR A 85 -12.18 -3.03 -8.24
CA TYR A 85 -13.49 -2.95 -7.61
C TYR A 85 -14.62 -2.70 -8.63
N LEU A 86 -14.40 -1.84 -9.62
CA LEU A 86 -15.37 -1.62 -10.70
C LEU A 86 -15.65 -2.91 -11.51
N ARG A 87 -14.67 -3.81 -11.66
CA ARG A 87 -14.90 -5.13 -12.29
C ARG A 87 -15.78 -6.04 -11.44
N VAL A 88 -15.63 -6.00 -10.12
CA VAL A 88 -16.52 -6.73 -9.19
C VAL A 88 -17.96 -6.20 -9.32
N LEU A 89 -18.15 -4.89 -9.38
CA LEU A 89 -19.46 -4.27 -9.59
C LEU A 89 -20.07 -4.65 -10.95
N ALA A 90 -19.27 -4.64 -12.01
CA ALA A 90 -19.71 -5.09 -13.33
C ALA A 90 -20.17 -6.56 -13.31
N ALA A 91 -19.45 -7.44 -12.63
CA ALA A 91 -19.83 -8.84 -12.45
C ALA A 91 -21.14 -9.00 -11.65
N TYR A 92 -21.37 -8.16 -10.63
CA TYR A 92 -22.65 -8.11 -9.92
C TYR A 92 -23.83 -7.64 -10.80
N GLY A 93 -23.55 -6.84 -11.83
CA GLY A 93 -24.54 -6.34 -12.79
C GLY A 93 -24.99 -7.36 -13.84
N LEU A 94 -24.29 -8.50 -13.98
CA LEU A 94 -24.62 -9.51 -15.00
C LEU A 94 -26.02 -10.14 -14.80
N PRO A 95 -26.69 -10.57 -15.89
CA PRO A 95 -27.98 -11.27 -15.84
C PRO A 95 -27.97 -12.49 -14.91
N LYS A 96 -29.15 -12.85 -14.40
CA LYS A 96 -29.34 -13.95 -13.43
C LYS A 96 -30.73 -14.61 -13.53
N GLY A 97 -31.40 -14.47 -14.67
CA GLY A 97 -32.75 -14.99 -14.90
C GLY A 97 -32.77 -16.49 -15.22
N THR A 98 -31.73 -17.01 -15.88
CA THR A 98 -31.60 -18.44 -16.21
C THR A 98 -30.47 -19.11 -15.43
N GLU A 99 -30.47 -20.45 -15.37
CA GLU A 99 -29.38 -21.21 -14.73
C GLU A 99 -28.03 -20.99 -15.43
N ALA A 100 -28.02 -20.89 -16.77
CA ALA A 100 -26.82 -20.58 -17.53
C ALA A 100 -26.27 -19.18 -17.19
N GLU A 101 -27.15 -18.18 -17.08
CA GLU A 101 -26.78 -16.83 -16.67
C GLU A 101 -26.24 -16.79 -15.23
N LYS A 102 -26.89 -17.49 -14.29
CA LYS A 102 -26.43 -17.59 -12.90
C LYS A 102 -25.04 -18.23 -12.83
N ALA A 103 -24.80 -19.30 -13.58
CA ALA A 103 -23.50 -19.96 -13.63
C ALA A 103 -22.41 -19.04 -14.21
N ALA A 104 -22.68 -18.37 -15.34
CA ALA A 104 -21.75 -17.43 -15.95
C ALA A 104 -21.47 -16.22 -15.04
N ARG A 105 -22.50 -15.66 -14.41
CA ARG A 105 -22.36 -14.58 -13.42
C ARG A 105 -21.51 -15.01 -12.24
N GLN A 106 -21.72 -16.21 -11.70
CA GLN A 106 -20.94 -16.73 -10.58
C GLN A 106 -19.46 -16.91 -10.98
N ALA A 107 -19.17 -17.42 -12.18
CA ALA A 107 -17.79 -17.57 -12.66
C ALA A 107 -17.09 -16.21 -12.77
N ASN A 108 -17.76 -15.21 -13.36
CA ASN A 108 -17.24 -13.85 -13.46
C ASN A 108 -16.99 -13.20 -12.10
N LEU A 109 -17.88 -13.39 -11.13
CA LEU A 109 -17.68 -12.90 -9.76
C LEU A 109 -16.45 -13.54 -9.11
N GLN A 110 -16.26 -14.84 -9.25
CA GLN A 110 -15.08 -15.52 -8.69
C GLN A 110 -13.78 -15.01 -9.30
N GLU A 111 -13.72 -14.81 -10.61
CA GLU A 111 -12.55 -14.23 -11.27
C GLU A 111 -12.31 -12.78 -10.84
N ALA A 112 -13.38 -11.98 -10.76
CA ALA A 112 -13.30 -10.58 -10.34
C ALA A 112 -12.79 -10.44 -8.90
N PHE A 113 -13.25 -11.28 -7.96
CA PHE A 113 -12.76 -11.28 -6.58
C PHE A 113 -11.30 -11.70 -6.47
N LYS A 114 -10.86 -12.72 -7.22
CA LYS A 114 -9.43 -13.10 -7.26
C LYS A 114 -8.56 -11.93 -7.72
N LYS A 115 -8.96 -11.23 -8.79
CA LYS A 115 -8.25 -10.03 -9.27
C LYS A 115 -8.31 -8.86 -8.28
N ALA A 116 -9.43 -8.69 -7.58
CA ALA A 116 -9.58 -7.66 -6.56
C ALA A 116 -8.79 -7.95 -5.29
N ALA A 117 -8.52 -9.21 -4.97
CA ALA A 117 -7.61 -9.60 -3.88
C ALA A 117 -6.13 -9.36 -4.22
N GLU A 118 -5.76 -9.41 -5.50
CA GLU A 118 -4.37 -9.26 -5.94
C GLU A 118 -3.81 -7.86 -5.71
N VAL A 119 -4.57 -6.81 -6.01
CA VAL A 119 -4.10 -5.42 -5.87
C VAL A 119 -3.71 -5.05 -4.43
N PRO A 120 -4.52 -5.32 -3.40
CA PRO A 120 -4.11 -5.06 -2.03
C PRO A 120 -3.01 -6.01 -1.54
N LEU A 121 -2.88 -7.24 -2.08
CA LEU A 121 -1.71 -8.09 -1.80
C LEU A 121 -0.42 -7.46 -2.35
N GLN A 122 -0.45 -6.96 -3.59
CA GLN A 122 0.67 -6.20 -4.15
C GLN A 122 0.99 -4.95 -3.32
N THR A 123 -0.04 -4.23 -2.85
CA THR A 123 0.14 -3.09 -1.94
C THR A 123 0.88 -3.51 -0.67
N LEU A 124 0.50 -4.65 -0.07
CA LEU A 124 1.13 -5.17 1.13
C LEU A 124 2.61 -5.56 0.91
N ARG A 125 2.92 -6.23 -0.21
CA ARG A 125 4.31 -6.55 -0.61
C ARG A 125 5.17 -5.29 -0.76
N VAL A 126 4.61 -4.24 -1.38
CA VAL A 126 5.29 -2.96 -1.58
C VAL A 126 5.47 -2.20 -0.25
N VAL A 127 4.51 -2.32 0.68
CA VAL A 127 4.64 -1.77 2.05
C VAL A 127 5.80 -2.40 2.82
N GLU A 128 6.00 -3.72 2.71
CA GLU A 128 7.15 -4.38 3.36
C GLU A 128 8.48 -3.83 2.84
N ARG A 129 8.62 -3.68 1.51
CA ARG A 129 9.79 -3.07 0.87
C ARG A 129 10.01 -1.64 1.38
N LEU A 130 8.96 -0.83 1.42
CA LEU A 130 9.01 0.54 1.95
C LEU A 130 9.49 0.54 3.40
N MET A 131 8.95 -0.32 4.26
CA MET A 131 9.28 -0.34 5.68
C MET A 131 10.77 -0.67 5.93
N ARG A 132 11.38 -1.52 5.09
CA ARG A 132 12.84 -1.78 5.11
C ARG A 132 13.66 -0.53 4.77
N GLY A 133 13.20 0.28 3.82
CA GLY A 133 13.82 1.58 3.50
C GLY A 133 13.65 2.58 4.65
N VAL A 134 12.45 2.66 5.23
CA VAL A 134 12.15 3.54 6.37
C VAL A 134 13.03 3.21 7.57
N GLU A 135 13.19 1.93 7.93
CA GLU A 135 14.09 1.51 9.02
C GLU A 135 15.52 2.02 8.81
N LYS A 136 16.04 1.97 7.57
CA LYS A 136 17.37 2.53 7.24
C LYS A 136 17.40 4.04 7.40
N THR A 137 16.37 4.76 6.94
CA THR A 137 16.32 6.23 7.12
C THR A 137 16.31 6.64 8.58
N ILE A 138 15.64 5.88 9.46
CA ILE A 138 15.60 6.14 10.90
C ILE A 138 16.98 5.85 11.54
N LYS A 139 17.63 4.77 11.10
CA LYS A 139 18.90 4.32 11.66
C LYS A 139 20.07 5.24 11.27
N GLU A 140 20.17 5.57 9.98
CA GLU A 140 21.35 6.16 9.34
C GLU A 140 21.11 7.59 8.80
N GLY A 141 19.84 8.00 8.71
CA GLY A 141 19.47 9.31 8.18
C GLY A 141 19.76 10.47 9.13
N ASN A 142 19.50 11.68 8.64
CA ASN A 142 19.67 12.90 9.40
C ASN A 142 18.70 12.92 10.61
N PRO A 143 19.20 12.98 11.86
CA PRO A 143 18.36 13.01 13.06
C PRO A 143 17.38 14.18 13.12
N ASN A 144 17.68 15.29 12.42
CA ASN A 144 16.78 16.45 12.36
C ASN A 144 15.51 16.18 11.54
N ALA A 145 15.45 15.09 10.79
CA ALA A 145 14.27 14.64 10.03
C ALA A 145 13.71 13.33 10.59
N LEU A 146 14.04 12.98 11.84
CA LEU A 146 13.62 11.73 12.46
C LEU A 146 12.10 11.65 12.64
N ASN A 147 11.44 12.78 12.92
CA ASN A 147 9.98 12.86 13.00
C ASN A 147 9.31 12.50 11.65
N ASP A 148 9.90 12.95 10.53
CA ASP A 148 9.40 12.65 9.19
C ASP A 148 9.61 11.17 8.83
N ALA A 149 10.75 10.60 9.21
CA ALA A 149 11.02 9.18 9.05
C ALA A 149 10.10 8.31 9.93
N GLY A 150 9.81 8.77 11.15
CA GLY A 150 8.81 8.15 12.03
C GLY A 150 7.40 8.20 11.41
N ALA A 151 6.98 9.37 10.91
CA ALA A 151 5.70 9.49 10.21
C ALA A 151 5.60 8.52 9.02
N ALA A 152 6.68 8.35 8.24
CA ALA A 152 6.75 7.36 7.17
C ALA A 152 6.49 5.93 7.68
N ALA A 153 7.05 5.54 8.83
CA ALA A 153 6.82 4.23 9.44
C ALA A 153 5.36 4.03 9.85
N TYR A 154 4.75 5.01 10.51
CA TYR A 154 3.35 4.94 10.94
C TYR A 154 2.39 4.82 9.76
N ILE A 155 2.55 5.64 8.72
CA ILE A 155 1.64 5.61 7.57
C ILE A 155 1.87 4.37 6.69
N ALA A 156 3.11 3.87 6.58
CA ALA A 156 3.38 2.61 5.92
C ALA A 156 2.71 1.44 6.64
N ARG A 157 2.76 1.40 7.98
CA ARG A 157 2.05 0.37 8.76
C ARG A 157 0.53 0.48 8.60
N ALA A 158 -0.02 1.69 8.65
CA ALA A 158 -1.44 1.90 8.40
C ALA A 158 -1.85 1.39 7.01
N ALA A 159 -1.06 1.69 5.97
CA ALA A 159 -1.27 1.16 4.62
C ALA A 159 -1.30 -0.37 4.60
N GLY A 160 -0.36 -1.04 5.27
CA GLY A 160 -0.33 -2.50 5.37
C GLY A 160 -1.59 -3.09 6.05
N ILE A 161 -2.02 -2.49 7.16
CA ILE A 161 -3.24 -2.93 7.89
C ILE A 161 -4.48 -2.77 7.00
N ILE A 162 -4.62 -1.63 6.32
CA ILE A 162 -5.78 -1.38 5.45
C ILE A 162 -5.75 -2.34 4.25
N ALA A 163 -4.57 -2.57 3.65
CA ALA A 163 -4.41 -3.54 2.57
C ALA A 163 -4.83 -4.95 3.02
N LEU A 164 -4.38 -5.41 4.19
CA LEU A 164 -4.79 -6.70 4.77
C LEU A 164 -6.32 -6.82 4.91
N GLN A 165 -6.99 -5.77 5.38
CA GLN A 165 -8.45 -5.77 5.51
C GLN A 165 -9.16 -5.88 4.15
N ASN A 166 -8.63 -5.20 3.12
CA ASN A 166 -9.16 -5.30 1.74
C ASN A 166 -8.92 -6.70 1.15
N ILE A 167 -7.77 -7.33 1.42
CA ILE A 167 -7.51 -8.72 1.00
C ILE A 167 -8.55 -9.65 1.64
N ARG A 168 -8.70 -9.61 2.97
CA ARG A 168 -9.65 -10.45 3.71
C ARG A 168 -11.10 -10.29 3.21
N THR A 169 -11.50 -9.05 2.90
CA THR A 169 -12.83 -8.76 2.36
C THR A 169 -13.07 -9.45 1.01
N ASN A 170 -12.07 -9.45 0.13
CA ASN A 170 -12.16 -10.14 -1.16
C ASN A 170 -12.10 -11.66 -0.99
N LEU A 171 -11.19 -12.18 -0.16
CA LEU A 171 -11.03 -13.62 0.11
C LEU A 171 -12.31 -14.26 0.65
N PHE A 172 -13.06 -13.54 1.51
CA PHE A 172 -14.36 -14.00 2.03
C PHE A 172 -15.36 -14.39 0.92
N ASN A 173 -15.24 -13.78 -0.26
CA ASN A 173 -16.13 -14.03 -1.39
C ASN A 173 -15.60 -15.08 -2.38
N ILE A 174 -14.43 -15.68 -2.14
CA ILE A 174 -13.77 -16.64 -3.03
C ILE A 174 -14.01 -18.07 -2.52
N ARG A 175 -14.45 -18.96 -3.41
CA ARG A 175 -14.75 -20.38 -3.10
C ARG A 175 -13.53 -21.29 -3.26
N ASP A 176 -12.53 -20.86 -4.00
CA ASP A 176 -11.30 -21.62 -4.20
C ASP A 176 -10.47 -21.64 -2.91
N ALA A 177 -10.63 -22.70 -2.13
CA ALA A 177 -9.98 -22.83 -0.83
C ALA A 177 -8.45 -22.92 -0.92
N SER A 178 -7.88 -23.35 -2.05
CA SER A 178 -6.42 -23.38 -2.21
C SER A 178 -5.89 -21.96 -2.36
N PHE A 179 -6.54 -21.17 -3.23
CA PHE A 179 -6.22 -19.75 -3.42
C PHE A 179 -6.34 -18.96 -2.12
N VAL A 180 -7.42 -19.17 -1.36
CA VAL A 180 -7.62 -18.48 -0.07
C VAL A 180 -6.51 -18.81 0.91
N ARG A 181 -6.14 -20.09 1.07
CA ARG A 181 -5.06 -20.49 1.99
C ARG A 181 -3.71 -19.88 1.62
N GLU A 182 -3.37 -19.88 0.34
CA GLU A 182 -2.11 -19.31 -0.16
C GLU A 182 -2.02 -17.82 0.16
N TYR A 183 -3.10 -17.05 -0.09
CA TYR A 183 -3.13 -15.62 0.22
C TYR A 183 -3.15 -15.36 1.74
N GLU A 184 -3.84 -16.17 2.53
CA GLU A 184 -3.84 -16.04 3.99
C GLU A 184 -2.46 -16.31 4.60
N GLU A 185 -1.74 -17.29 4.07
CA GLU A 185 -0.36 -17.60 4.47
C GLU A 185 0.58 -16.45 4.13
N GLU A 186 0.59 -16.01 2.89
CA GLU A 186 1.48 -14.94 2.46
C GLU A 186 1.18 -13.62 3.19
N THR A 187 -0.10 -13.25 3.34
CA THR A 187 -0.45 -12.00 4.04
C THR A 187 -0.09 -12.02 5.51
N ARG A 188 -0.13 -13.20 6.16
CA ARG A 188 0.36 -13.37 7.54
C ARG A 188 1.85 -13.11 7.62
N GLU A 189 2.65 -13.75 6.77
CA GLU A 189 4.11 -13.58 6.74
C GLU A 189 4.51 -12.12 6.47
N LEU A 190 3.89 -11.49 5.48
CA LEU A 190 4.14 -10.08 5.14
C LEU A 190 3.82 -9.16 6.32
N MET A 191 2.67 -9.35 6.98
CA MET A 191 2.28 -8.52 8.12
C MET A 191 3.18 -8.73 9.34
N GLU A 192 3.61 -9.97 9.63
CA GLU A 192 4.58 -10.25 10.69
C GLU A 192 5.91 -9.52 10.43
N ASN A 193 6.39 -9.54 9.17
CA ASN A 193 7.59 -8.81 8.77
C ASN A 193 7.42 -7.29 8.92
N ILE A 194 6.30 -6.73 8.44
CA ILE A 194 5.98 -5.30 8.53
C ILE A 194 5.88 -4.85 9.98
N ASP A 195 5.18 -5.60 10.83
CA ASP A 195 5.03 -5.28 12.26
C ASP A 195 6.36 -5.38 13.01
N GLY A 196 7.20 -6.36 12.67
CA GLY A 196 8.55 -6.48 13.21
C GLY A 196 9.46 -5.31 12.83
N LEU A 197 9.45 -4.91 11.55
CA LEU A 197 10.19 -3.75 11.06
C LEU A 197 9.69 -2.45 11.71
N PHE A 198 8.37 -2.27 11.78
CA PHE A 198 7.74 -1.12 12.41
C PHE A 198 8.11 -1.02 13.89
N SER A 199 8.06 -2.12 14.64
CA SER A 199 8.36 -2.12 16.07
C SER A 199 9.80 -1.65 16.34
N ARG A 200 10.76 -2.08 15.53
CA ARG A 200 12.15 -1.62 15.62
C ARG A 200 12.30 -0.15 15.22
N ALA A 201 11.62 0.27 14.15
CA ALA A 201 11.59 1.66 13.71
C ALA A 201 11.02 2.59 14.79
N ASP A 202 9.86 2.26 15.35
CA ASP A 202 9.19 3.04 16.39
C ASP A 202 10.02 3.12 17.67
N ALA A 203 10.64 2.02 18.09
CA ALA A 203 11.56 2.02 19.24
C ALA A 203 12.72 3.00 19.03
N MET A 204 13.40 2.96 17.88
CA MET A 204 14.49 3.89 17.55
C MET A 204 14.01 5.36 17.52
N VAL A 205 12.80 5.61 17.02
CA VAL A 205 12.22 6.95 16.99
C VAL A 205 11.95 7.45 18.42
N ARG A 206 11.33 6.64 19.28
CA ARG A 206 11.03 6.99 20.67
C ARG A 206 12.29 7.19 21.53
N GLU A 207 13.34 6.44 21.28
CA GLU A 207 14.61 6.58 22.00
C GLU A 207 15.36 7.87 21.63
N ARG A 208 15.17 8.38 20.42
CA ARG A 208 15.94 9.50 19.85
C ARG A 208 15.15 10.81 19.76
N LEU A 209 13.81 10.76 19.86
CA LEU A 209 12.98 11.93 20.01
C LEU A 209 12.88 12.30 21.50
N PRO A 210 13.26 13.54 21.88
CA PRO A 210 13.22 14.02 23.26
C PRO A 210 11.79 14.27 23.78
#